data_AF-A0A1Q9MQ58-F1
#
_entry.id   AF-A0A1Q9MQ58-F1
#
_cell.length_a   1.000
_cell.length_b   1.000
_cell.length_c   1.000
_cell.angle_alpha   90.00
_cell.angle_beta   90.00
_cell.angle_gamma   90.00
#
_symmetry.space_group_name_H-M   'P 1'
#
loop_
_entity.id
_entity.type
_entity.pdbx_description
1 polymer ?
#
loop_
_entity_poly.entity_id
_entity_poly.type
_entity_poly.pdbx_seq_one_letter_code
_entity_poly.pdbx_strand_id
1 'polypeptide(L)'
;MVVKKYFRLIEAWVDCTICDAKIPLKIEKEEILNGLETGIYVKYHVHTNPRPPADTNHPSNFSHTAAVYIDQDYNIKGTKCFMGTEMSSKDVGVAGSRIPVVIKNIPPMSVHLGMLSQ
;
A
#
# COMPACT_ATOMS: atom_id res chain seq x y z
N MET A 1 23.14 5.07 6.70
CA MET A 1 23.13 6.48 6.24
C MET A 1 21.68 6.91 6.23
N VAL A 2 21.24 7.83 7.11
CA VAL A 2 19.83 8.24 7.16
C VAL A 2 19.58 9.20 5.99
N VAL A 3 18.82 8.77 4.99
CA VAL A 3 18.48 9.60 3.83
C VAL A 3 17.48 10.66 4.31
N LYS A 4 17.95 11.91 4.46
CA LYS A 4 17.07 13.04 4.79
C LYS A 4 16.32 13.48 3.54
N LYS A 5 15.09 13.00 3.38
CA LYS A 5 14.17 13.50 2.34
C LYS A 5 13.40 14.72 2.84
N TYR A 6 13.52 15.81 2.09
CA TYR A 6 12.84 17.08 2.36
C TYR A 6 11.61 17.20 1.46
N PHE A 7 10.45 16.85 1.99
CA PHE A 7 9.15 16.99 1.35
C PHE A 7 8.09 17.20 2.42
N ARG A 8 6.93 17.73 2.02
CA ARG A 8 5.75 17.90 2.89
C ARG A 8 4.68 16.85 2.60
N LEU A 9 4.51 16.49 1.33
CA LEU A 9 3.43 15.64 0.86
C LEU A 9 3.96 14.60 -0.12
N ILE A 10 3.44 13.38 -0.02
CA ILE A 10 3.56 12.36 -1.07
C ILE A 10 2.23 12.32 -1.81
N GLU A 11 2.28 12.56 -3.13
CA GLU A 11 1.16 12.33 -4.03
C GLU A 11 1.37 10.97 -4.71
N ALA A 12 0.51 10.01 -4.39
CA ALA A 12 0.58 8.64 -4.87
C ALA A 12 -0.65 8.32 -5.72
N TRP A 13 -0.47 7.41 -6.68
CA TRP A 13 -1.56 6.83 -7.46
C TRP A 13 -1.62 5.34 -7.18
N VAL A 14 -2.77 4.87 -6.72
CA VAL A 14 -3.01 3.45 -6.47
C VAL A 14 -3.84 2.88 -7.60
N ASP A 15 -3.33 1.84 -8.25
CA ASP A 15 -4.10 1.05 -9.21
C ASP A 15 -5.09 0.16 -8.44
N CYS A 16 -6.37 0.54 -8.48
CA CYS A 16 -7.44 -0.24 -7.88
C CYS A 16 -7.98 -1.24 -8.91
N THR A 17 -7.61 -2.51 -8.76
CA THR A 17 -8.08 -3.61 -9.61
C THR A 17 -9.58 -3.87 -9.52
N ILE A 18 -10.24 -3.37 -8.46
CA ILE A 18 -11.69 -3.45 -8.28
C ILE A 18 -12.41 -2.42 -9.14
N CYS A 19 -11.89 -1.19 -9.18
CA CYS A 19 -12.44 -0.11 -9.99
C CYS A 19 -11.96 -0.11 -11.44
N ASP A 20 -10.87 -0.83 -11.72
CA ASP A 20 -10.07 -0.67 -12.94
C ASP A 20 -9.66 0.79 -13.17
N ALA A 21 -9.26 1.46 -12.09
CA ALA A 21 -8.97 2.90 -12.08
C ALA A 21 -7.78 3.27 -11.17
N LYS A 22 -7.11 4.37 -11.53
CA LYS A 22 -6.07 5.00 -10.70
C LYS A 22 -6.70 5.94 -9.69
N ILE A 23 -6.43 5.70 -8.41
CA ILE A 23 -6.98 6.47 -7.29
C ILE A 23 -5.90 7.39 -6.74
N PRO A 24 -6.12 8.72 -6.72
CA PRO A 24 -5.15 9.66 -6.18
C PRO A 24 -5.19 9.64 -4.64
N LEU A 25 -4.02 9.53 -4.01
CA LEU A 25 -3.86 9.65 -2.57
C LEU A 25 -2.84 10.73 -2.24
N LYS A 26 -3.14 11.49 -1.19
CA LYS A 26 -2.28 12.49 -0.59
C LYS A 26 -1.91 12.04 0.80
N ILE A 27 -0.60 11.95 1.07
CA ILE A 27 -0.08 11.42 2.32
C ILE A 27 0.90 12.44 2.90
N GLU A 28 0.55 13.00 4.05
CA GLU A 28 1.35 14.02 4.73
C GLU A 28 2.55 13.38 5.42
N LYS A 29 3.69 14.07 5.40
CA LYS A 29 4.90 13.57 6.06
C LYS A 29 4.70 13.39 7.56
N GLU A 30 3.98 14.30 8.19
CA GLU A 30 3.66 14.28 9.61
C GLU A 30 2.81 13.05 9.97
N GLU A 31 1.89 12.65 9.09
CA GLU A 31 1.08 11.45 9.27
C GLU A 31 1.95 10.19 9.27
N ILE A 32 2.89 10.09 8.31
CA ILE A 32 3.83 8.97 8.21
C ILE A 32 4.69 8.90 9.47
N LEU A 33 5.22 10.03 9.93
CA LEU A 33 6.05 10.13 11.13
C LEU A 33 5.32 9.68 12.40
N ASN A 34 4.05 10.07 12.55
CA ASN A 34 3.26 9.75 13.73
C ASN A 34 2.80 8.27 13.74
N GLY A 35 2.63 7.66 12.57
CA GLY A 35 2.16 6.27 12.44
C GLY A 35 3.26 5.23 12.20
N LEU A 36 4.55 5.63 12.20
CA LEU A 36 5.65 4.72 11.92
C LEU A 36 6.00 3.88 13.16
N GLU A 37 5.31 2.76 13.38
CA GLU A 37 5.55 1.91 14.57
C GLU A 37 6.65 0.84 14.36
N THR A 38 6.62 0.12 13.23
CA THR A 38 7.49 -1.05 12.99
C THR A 38 8.33 -0.94 11.71
N GLY A 39 8.69 0.30 11.32
CA GLY A 39 9.50 0.58 10.13
C GLY A 39 8.70 0.61 8.81
N ILE A 40 7.42 0.26 8.86
CA ILE A 40 6.45 0.46 7.77
C ILE A 40 5.23 1.18 8.34
N TYR A 41 4.83 2.25 7.67
CA TYR A 41 3.55 2.92 7.88
C TYR A 41 2.58 2.50 6.77
N VAL A 42 1.32 2.26 7.12
CA VAL A 42 0.27 1.89 6.17
C VAL A 42 -0.78 2.98 6.13
N LYS A 43 -0.94 3.63 4.98
CA LYS A 43 -2.06 4.53 4.73
C LYS A 43 -3.22 3.72 4.18
N TYR A 44 -4.35 3.73 4.89
CA TYR A 44 -5.61 3.23 4.36
C TYR A 44 -6.44 4.37 3.76
N HIS A 45 -7.04 4.10 2.62
CA HIS A 45 -7.92 5.02 1.92
C HIS A 45 -9.15 4.29 1.38
N VAL A 46 -10.28 4.55 2.02
CA VAL A 46 -11.58 4.04 1.60
C VAL A 46 -12.07 4.86 0.41
N HIS A 47 -12.45 4.19 -0.67
CA HIS A 47 -12.97 4.82 -1.87
C HIS A 47 -14.07 3.95 -2.51
N THR A 48 -14.81 4.58 -3.41
CA THR A 48 -15.78 3.93 -4.31
C THR A 48 -15.37 4.23 -5.75
N ASN A 49 -15.88 3.44 -6.71
CA ASN A 49 -15.54 3.66 -8.10
C ASN A 49 -15.96 5.06 -8.55
N PRO A 50 -15.04 5.91 -9.04
CA PRO A 50 -15.39 7.24 -9.55
C PRO A 50 -16.26 7.17 -10.82
N ARG A 51 -16.27 6.02 -11.50
CA ARG A 51 -17.09 5.74 -12.68
C ARG A 51 -17.76 4.38 -12.52
N PRO A 52 -18.79 4.28 -11.65
CA PRO A 52 -19.46 3.01 -11.39
C PRO A 52 -20.19 2.54 -12.66
N PRO A 53 -20.14 1.24 -12.99
CA PRO A 53 -20.96 0.66 -14.06
C PRO A 53 -22.45 0.74 -13.72
N ALA A 54 -23.30 0.65 -14.75
CA ALA A 54 -24.76 0.71 -14.59
C ALA A 54 -25.34 -0.49 -13.83
N ASP A 55 -24.65 -1.64 -13.84
CA ASP A 55 -25.02 -2.79 -13.01
C ASP A 55 -24.76 -2.46 -11.54
N THR A 56 -25.83 -2.31 -10.77
CA THR A 56 -25.81 -1.92 -9.36
C THR A 56 -25.12 -2.96 -8.48
N ASN A 57 -25.10 -4.23 -8.89
CA ASN A 57 -24.48 -5.32 -8.12
C ASN A 57 -22.99 -5.51 -8.44
N HIS A 58 -22.43 -4.69 -9.32
CA HIS A 58 -21.01 -4.79 -9.67
C HIS A 58 -20.13 -4.51 -8.44
N PRO A 59 -19.08 -5.31 -8.17
CA PRO A 59 -18.26 -5.17 -6.98
C PRO A 59 -17.67 -3.77 -6.76
N SER A 60 -17.35 -3.07 -7.85
CA SER A 60 -16.79 -1.71 -7.80
C SER A 60 -17.73 -0.64 -7.23
N ASN A 61 -19.03 -0.91 -7.19
CA ASN A 61 -20.02 0.01 -6.63
C ASN A 61 -20.00 0.02 -5.11
N PHE A 62 -19.45 -1.02 -4.50
CA PHE A 62 -19.30 -1.10 -3.06
C PHE A 62 -18.01 -0.43 -2.61
N SER A 63 -18.01 0.02 -1.36
CA SER A 63 -16.84 0.63 -0.74
C SER A 63 -15.69 -0.36 -0.61
N HIS A 64 -14.49 0.07 -0.98
CA HIS A 64 -13.28 -0.73 -0.91
C HIS A 64 -12.08 0.14 -0.48
N THR A 65 -11.07 -0.53 0.06
CA THR A 65 -9.95 0.13 0.73
C THR A 65 -8.67 -0.08 -0.07
N ALA A 66 -7.97 1.03 -0.34
CA ALA A 66 -6.60 1.03 -0.80
C ALA A 66 -5.65 1.13 0.39
N ALA A 67 -4.71 0.20 0.51
CA ALA A 67 -3.59 0.25 1.44
C ALA A 67 -2.31 0.63 0.69
N VAL A 68 -1.60 1.63 1.19
CA VAL A 68 -0.29 2.07 0.69
C VAL A 68 0.75 1.84 1.77
N TYR A 69 1.76 1.01 1.47
CA TYR A 69 2.82 0.66 2.40
C TYR A 69 4.02 1.57 2.17
N ILE A 70 4.42 2.31 3.19
CA ILE A 70 5.50 3.31 3.14
C ILE A 70 6.57 2.92 4.16
N ASP A 71 7.84 2.86 3.73
CA ASP A 71 8.96 2.57 4.63
C ASP A 71 9.43 3.81 5.40
N GLN A 72 10.33 3.59 6.37
CA GLN A 72 11.02 4.65 7.12
C GLN A 72 11.81 5.65 6.25
N ASP A 73 12.19 5.27 5.03
CA ASP A 73 12.87 6.11 4.06
C ASP A 73 11.85 6.86 3.15
N TYR A 74 10.57 6.82 3.50
CA TYR A 74 9.45 7.42 2.77
C TYR A 74 9.29 6.93 1.33
N ASN A 75 9.70 5.69 1.05
CA ASN A 75 9.45 5.01 -0.21
C ASN A 75 8.16 4.20 -0.12
N ILE A 76 7.34 4.28 -1.17
CA ILE A 76 6.21 3.38 -1.33
C ILE A 76 6.77 2.00 -1.70
N LYS A 77 6.54 1.00 -0.84
CA LYS A 77 6.96 -0.39 -1.05
C LYS A 77 5.93 -1.22 -1.79
N GLY A 78 4.66 -0.82 -1.73
CA GLY A 78 3.59 -1.50 -2.42
C GLY A 78 2.25 -0.85 -2.17
N THR A 79 1.27 -1.28 -2.95
CA THR A 79 -0.12 -0.88 -2.83
C THR A 79 -1.01 -2.12 -2.96
N LYS A 80 -2.15 -2.13 -2.27
CA LYS A 80 -3.13 -3.21 -2.38
C LYS A 80 -4.54 -2.67 -2.21
N CYS A 81 -5.46 -3.08 -3.07
CA CYS A 81 -6.88 -2.80 -2.90
C CYS A 81 -7.63 -4.07 -2.48
N PHE A 82 -8.61 -3.92 -1.59
CA PHE A 82 -9.45 -5.00 -1.10
C PHE A 82 -10.84 -4.47 -0.71
N MET A 83 -11.83 -5.35 -0.69
CA MET A 83 -13.19 -5.01 -0.27
C MET A 83 -13.30 -4.85 1.24
N GLY A 84 -14.15 -3.91 1.70
CA GLY A 84 -14.39 -3.67 3.12
C GLY A 84 -13.30 -2.86 3.81
N THR A 85 -13.42 -2.70 5.13
CA THR A 85 -12.39 -2.12 6.00
C THR A 85 -11.38 -3.19 6.41
N GLU A 86 -10.19 -2.75 6.83
CA GLU A 86 -9.18 -3.65 7.39
C GLU A 86 -9.78 -4.65 8.38
N MET A 87 -9.43 -5.94 8.23
CA MET A 87 -9.83 -6.95 9.21
C MET A 87 -9.18 -6.58 10.53
N SER A 88 -9.97 -6.24 11.55
CA SER A 88 -9.40 -6.04 12.87
C SER A 88 -8.87 -7.38 13.36
N SER A 89 -7.86 -7.35 14.24
CA SER A 89 -7.36 -8.56 14.92
C SER A 89 -8.46 -9.32 15.67
N LYS A 90 -9.59 -8.66 15.98
CA LYS A 90 -10.80 -9.28 16.55
C LYS A 90 -11.64 -10.01 15.50
N ASP A 91 -11.68 -9.54 14.26
CA ASP A 91 -12.47 -10.13 13.16
C ASP A 91 -11.80 -11.37 12.57
N VAL A 92 -10.48 -11.52 12.73
CA VAL A 92 -9.74 -12.71 12.28
C VAL A 92 -9.92 -13.89 13.24
N GLY A 93 -10.51 -13.70 14.42
CA GLY A 93 -10.89 -14.76 15.36
C GLY A 93 -9.75 -15.59 15.97
N VAL A 94 -8.49 -15.39 15.55
CA VAL A 94 -7.35 -16.18 16.01
C VAL A 94 -6.16 -15.27 16.33
N ALA A 95 -5.80 -15.21 17.61
CA ALA A 95 -4.51 -14.70 18.05
C ALA A 95 -3.41 -15.45 17.27
N GLY A 96 -2.63 -14.73 16.44
CA GLY A 96 -1.56 -15.32 15.64
C GLY A 96 -1.82 -15.47 14.14
N SER A 97 -2.84 -14.80 13.59
CA SER A 97 -3.04 -14.75 12.13
C SER A 97 -1.82 -14.15 11.42
N ARG A 98 -1.10 -14.99 10.67
CA ARG A 98 0.14 -14.64 9.97
C ARG A 98 -0.19 -13.99 8.64
N ILE A 99 0.08 -12.70 8.50
CA ILE A 99 0.15 -12.04 7.20
C ILE A 99 1.34 -12.69 6.45
N PRO A 100 1.14 -13.34 5.30
CA PRO A 100 2.25 -13.96 4.57
C PRO A 100 3.14 -12.87 3.98
N VAL A 101 4.27 -12.59 4.65
CA VAL A 101 5.35 -11.78 4.08
C VAL A 101 6.25 -12.71 3.28
N VAL A 102 6.18 -12.61 1.95
CA VAL A 102 7.09 -13.37 1.08
C VAL A 102 8.45 -12.66 1.07
N ILE A 103 9.37 -13.10 1.92
CA ILE A 103 10.77 -12.66 1.88
C ILE A 103 11.48 -13.44 0.78
N LYS A 104 11.70 -12.82 -0.38
CA LYS A 104 12.59 -13.38 -1.41
C LYS A 104 14.03 -13.05 -1.03
N ASN A 105 14.80 -14.05 -0.61
CA ASN A 105 16.25 -13.92 -0.46
C ASN A 105 16.86 -13.81 -1.85
N ILE A 106 17.26 -12.61 -2.25
CA ILE A 106 18.01 -12.38 -3.48
C ILE A 106 19.49 -12.67 -3.17
N PRO A 107 20.14 -13.63 -3.83
CA PRO A 107 21.57 -13.87 -3.64
C PRO A 107 22.37 -12.60 -3.99
N PRO A 108 23.42 -12.24 -3.24
CA PRO A 108 24.23 -11.03 -3.52
C PRO A 108 24.85 -11.01 -4.93
N MET A 109 25.00 -12.18 -5.57
CA MET A 109 25.47 -12.31 -6.96
C MET A 109 24.46 -11.86 -8.02
N SER A 110 23.15 -11.81 -7.72
CA SER A 110 22.14 -11.35 -8.70
C SER A 110 22.16 -9.83 -8.91
N VAL A 111 22.74 -9.06 -7.98
CA VAL A 111 22.90 -7.60 -8.14
C VAL A 111 24.09 -7.27 -9.06
N HIS A 112 25.13 -8.12 -9.06
CA HIS A 112 26.35 -7.89 -9.84
C HIS A 112 26.18 -8.19 -11.34
N LEU A 113 25.29 -9.13 -11.71
CA LEU A 113 25.00 -9.46 -13.10
C LEU A 113 24.20 -8.37 -13.84
N GLY A 114 23.45 -7.52 -13.13
CA GLY A 114 22.74 -6.39 -13.72
C GLY A 114 23.63 -5.16 -13.99
N MET A 115 24.84 -5.12 -13.43
CA MET A 115 25.82 -4.03 -13.62
C MET A 115 26.83 -4.31 -14.74
N LEU A 116 26.81 -5.50 -15.34
CA LEU A 116 27.74 -5.92 -16.40
C LEU A 116 27.12 -5.93 -17.80
N SER A 117 25.87 -5.47 -17.96
CA SER A 117 25.16 -5.45 -19.26
C SER A 117 24.68 -4.05 -19.68
N GLN A 118 25.48 -3.01 -19.43
CA GLN A 118 25.38 -1.74 -20.17
C GLN A 118 26.63 -1.49 -20.99
#